data_AF-A0A9E4EGF5-F1
#
_entry.id   AF-A0A9E4EGF5-F1
#
_cell.length_a   1.000
_cell.length_b   1.000
_cell.length_c   1.000
_cell.angle_alpha   90.00
_cell.angle_beta   90.00
_cell.angle_gamma   90.00
#
_symmetry.space_group_name_H-M   'P 1'
#
loop_
_entity.id
_entity.type
_entity.pdbx_description
1 polymer ?
#
loop_
_entity_poly.entity_id
_entity_poly.type
_entity_poly.pdbx_seq_one_letter_code
_entity_poly.pdbx_strand_id
1 'polypeptide(L)'
;MSDRKLRIFSRTLGAAALVLAGHSWVFGGQFTMSNIGVLEREIAAERTEIAVMQAEMDSLRAWSDSLSNDPWVVERVARERYGLIRDGETLVRFVHTER
;
A
#
# COMPACT_ATOMS: atom_id res chain seq x y z
N MET A 1 -70.21 3.10 2.43
CA MET A 1 -69.60 2.93 1.08
C MET A 1 -68.07 3.01 1.17
N SER A 2 -67.44 2.22 2.03
CA SER A 2 -65.98 2.32 2.32
C SER A 2 -65.23 0.98 2.33
N ASP A 3 -65.87 -0.14 2.66
CA ASP A 3 -65.15 -1.41 2.85
C ASP A 3 -64.55 -2.01 1.58
N ARG A 4 -65.26 -1.88 0.44
CA ARG A 4 -64.76 -2.39 -0.85
C ARG A 4 -63.55 -1.59 -1.34
N LYS A 5 -63.51 -0.27 -1.10
CA LYS A 5 -62.37 0.59 -1.48
C LYS A 5 -61.16 0.33 -0.60
N LEU A 6 -61.36 0.13 0.71
CA LEU A 6 -60.30 -0.18 1.66
C LEU A 6 -59.62 -1.53 1.35
N ARG A 7 -60.41 -2.52 0.95
CA ARG A 7 -59.91 -3.86 0.57
C ARG A 7 -59.19 -3.88 -0.78
N ILE A 8 -59.52 -2.99 -1.70
CA ILE A 8 -58.79 -2.84 -2.97
C ILE A 8 -57.48 -2.08 -2.72
N PHE A 9 -57.51 -1.03 -1.89
CA PHE A 9 -56.34 -0.25 -1.52
C PHE A 9 -55.28 -1.09 -0.79
N SER A 10 -55.68 -1.94 0.16
CA SER A 10 -54.74 -2.83 0.86
C SER A 10 -54.10 -3.87 -0.06
N ARG A 11 -54.83 -4.35 -1.08
CA ARG A 11 -54.30 -5.28 -2.09
C ARG A 11 -53.31 -4.60 -3.03
N THR A 12 -53.59 -3.37 -3.46
CA THR A 12 -52.65 -2.60 -4.29
C THR A 12 -51.39 -2.23 -3.50
N LEU A 13 -51.53 -1.90 -2.22
CA LEU A 13 -50.40 -1.60 -1.35
C LEU A 13 -49.53 -2.85 -1.12
N GLY A 14 -50.16 -4.01 -0.89
CA GLY A 14 -49.44 -5.29 -0.76
C GLY A 14 -48.73 -5.69 -2.05
N ALA A 15 -49.36 -5.52 -3.20
CA ALA A 15 -48.73 -5.78 -4.49
C ALA A 15 -47.54 -4.84 -4.76
N ALA A 16 -47.66 -3.55 -4.44
CA ALA A 16 -46.57 -2.59 -4.55
C ALA A 16 -45.40 -2.95 -3.62
N ALA A 17 -45.68 -3.38 -2.38
CA ALA A 17 -44.67 -3.83 -1.45
C ALA A 17 -43.93 -5.09 -1.95
N LEU A 18 -44.65 -6.04 -2.57
CA LEU A 18 -44.05 -7.24 -3.17
C LEU A 18 -43.17 -6.91 -4.37
N VAL A 19 -43.60 -5.99 -5.23
CA VAL A 19 -42.79 -5.51 -6.36
C VAL A 19 -41.52 -4.83 -5.85
N LEU A 20 -41.63 -3.99 -4.82
CA LEU A 20 -40.47 -3.32 -4.24
C LEU A 20 -39.51 -4.31 -3.59
N ALA A 21 -40.03 -5.31 -2.86
CA ALA A 21 -39.22 -6.37 -2.27
C ALA A 21 -38.51 -7.22 -3.33
N GLY A 22 -39.21 -7.59 -4.41
CA GLY A 22 -38.63 -8.31 -5.54
C GLY A 22 -37.56 -7.50 -6.27
N HIS A 23 -37.79 -6.20 -6.46
CA HIS A 23 -36.81 -5.28 -7.04
C HIS A 23 -35.55 -5.19 -6.16
N SER A 24 -35.70 -5.02 -4.85
CA SER A 24 -34.58 -5.00 -3.90
C SER A 24 -33.85 -6.33 -3.79
N TRP A 25 -34.50 -7.47 -4.06
CA TRP A 25 -33.81 -8.75 -4.12
C TRP A 25 -32.94 -8.90 -5.38
N VAL A 26 -33.43 -8.41 -6.52
CA VAL A 26 -32.71 -8.45 -7.81
C VAL A 26 -31.61 -7.39 -7.88
N PHE A 27 -31.83 -6.20 -7.32
CA PHE A 27 -30.92 -5.05 -7.44
C PHE A 27 -30.26 -4.60 -6.14
N GLY A 28 -30.70 -5.09 -4.97
CA GLY A 28 -30.07 -4.81 -3.67
C GLY A 28 -28.92 -5.74 -3.34
N GLY A 29 -28.75 -6.82 -4.12
CA GLY A 29 -27.59 -7.71 -4.11
C GLY A 29 -26.42 -7.16 -4.91
N GLN A 30 -26.11 -5.85 -4.81
CA GLN A 30 -25.03 -5.21 -5.59
C GLN A 30 -23.61 -5.73 -5.28
N PHE A 31 -23.51 -6.79 -4.46
CA PHE A 31 -22.28 -7.51 -4.14
C PHE A 31 -22.44 -9.05 -4.18
N THR A 32 -23.47 -9.61 -4.83
CA THR A 32 -23.89 -10.97 -4.42
C THR A 32 -23.05 -12.14 -4.95
N MET A 33 -22.55 -12.25 -6.19
CA MET A 33 -21.71 -13.42 -6.56
C MET A 33 -20.80 -13.23 -7.78
N SER A 34 -21.11 -12.33 -8.71
CA SER A 34 -20.40 -12.23 -9.99
C SER A 34 -19.03 -11.53 -9.91
N ASN A 35 -18.69 -10.92 -8.76
CA ASN A 35 -17.48 -10.11 -8.64
C ASN A 35 -16.38 -10.74 -7.77
N ILE A 36 -16.56 -11.98 -7.30
CA ILE A 36 -15.56 -12.67 -6.46
C ILE A 36 -14.21 -12.75 -7.18
N GLY A 37 -14.20 -13.11 -8.46
CA GLY A 37 -12.96 -13.17 -9.24
C GLY A 37 -12.31 -11.80 -9.49
N VAL A 38 -13.08 -10.71 -9.49
CA VAL A 38 -12.53 -9.34 -9.59
C VAL A 38 -11.94 -8.92 -8.25
N LEU A 39 -12.63 -9.18 -7.15
CA LEU A 39 -12.12 -8.92 -5.80
C LEU A 39 -10.86 -9.74 -5.51
N GLU A 40 -10.81 -11.02 -5.92
CA GLU A 40 -9.62 -11.86 -5.78
C GLU A 40 -8.43 -11.32 -6.57
N ARG A 41 -8.67 -10.81 -7.80
CA ARG A 41 -7.63 -10.16 -8.61
C ARG A 41 -7.15 -8.86 -7.99
N GLU A 42 -8.04 -8.06 -7.44
CA GLU A 42 -7.71 -6.80 -6.76
C GLU A 42 -6.88 -7.08 -5.49
N ILE A 43 -7.30 -8.06 -4.69
CA ILE A 43 -6.52 -8.53 -3.52
C ILE A 43 -5.15 -9.09 -3.95
N ALA A 44 -5.08 -9.85 -5.04
CA ALA A 44 -3.82 -10.40 -5.53
C ALA A 44 -2.87 -9.30 -6.05
N ALA A 45 -3.41 -8.28 -6.73
CA ALA A 45 -2.65 -7.13 -7.21
C ALA A 45 -2.07 -6.33 -6.04
N GLU A 46 -2.90 -5.98 -5.06
CA GLU A 46 -2.49 -5.25 -3.85
C GLU A 46 -1.42 -6.01 -3.06
N ARG A 47 -1.59 -7.34 -2.90
CA ARG A 47 -0.58 -8.19 -2.24
C ARG A 47 0.75 -8.23 -3.00
N THR A 48 0.70 -8.19 -4.33
CA THR A 48 1.92 -8.16 -5.15
C THR A 48 2.66 -6.84 -4.97
N GLU A 49 1.93 -5.73 -4.91
CA GLU A 49 2.50 -4.40 -4.65
C GLU A 49 3.16 -4.34 -3.27
N ILE A 50 2.48 -4.85 -2.24
CA ILE A 50 3.05 -4.97 -0.88
C ILE A 50 4.33 -5.82 -0.90
N ALA A 51 4.34 -6.95 -1.62
CA ALA A 51 5.51 -7.82 -1.70
C ALA A 51 6.70 -7.14 -2.37
N VAL A 52 6.46 -6.36 -3.43
CA VAL A 52 7.50 -5.56 -4.10
C VAL A 52 8.08 -4.51 -3.15
N MET A 53 7.22 -3.76 -2.45
CA MET A 53 7.65 -2.76 -1.49
C MET A 53 8.46 -3.38 -0.33
N GLN A 54 8.03 -4.54 0.18
CA GLN A 54 8.75 -5.26 1.23
C GLN A 54 10.14 -5.72 0.75
N ALA A 55 10.23 -6.27 -0.47
CA ALA A 55 11.51 -6.67 -1.04
C ALA A 55 12.47 -5.47 -1.20
N GLU A 56 11.96 -4.31 -1.60
CA GLU A 56 12.75 -3.09 -1.68
C GLU A 56 13.24 -2.64 -0.30
N MET A 57 12.35 -2.60 0.70
CA MET A 57 12.73 -2.29 2.08
C MET A 57 13.79 -3.24 2.64
N ASP A 58 13.66 -4.54 2.37
CA ASP A 58 14.63 -5.53 2.83
C ASP A 58 15.99 -5.38 2.13
N SER A 59 15.99 -5.03 0.84
CA SER A 59 17.23 -4.71 0.12
C SER A 59 17.93 -3.46 0.68
N LEU A 60 17.16 -2.42 1.02
CA LEU A 60 17.66 -1.19 1.62
C LEU A 60 18.24 -1.44 3.02
N ARG A 61 17.56 -2.27 3.83
CA ARG A 61 18.07 -2.71 5.13
C ARG A 61 19.36 -3.49 4.99
N ALA A 62 19.41 -4.47 4.09
CA ALA A 62 20.62 -5.26 3.84
C ALA A 62 21.79 -4.36 3.39
N TRP A 63 21.51 -3.34 2.57
CA TRP A 63 22.52 -2.37 2.17
C TRP A 63 22.99 -1.49 3.33
N SER A 64 22.06 -0.98 4.14
CA SER A 64 22.37 -0.23 5.36
C SER A 64 23.20 -1.05 6.34
N ASP A 65 22.85 -2.32 6.53
CA ASP A 65 23.58 -3.25 7.39
C ASP A 65 24.98 -3.53 6.80
N SER A 66 25.10 -3.69 5.48
CA SER A 66 26.40 -3.84 4.82
C SER A 66 27.30 -2.60 5.01
N LEU A 67 26.75 -1.39 4.94
CA LEU A 67 27.50 -0.15 5.19
C LEU A 67 27.87 0.00 6.66
N SER A 68 26.98 -0.42 7.57
CA SER A 68 27.24 -0.43 9.00
C SER A 68 28.30 -1.45 9.39
N ASN A 69 28.34 -2.60 8.70
CA ASN A 69 29.30 -3.68 8.90
C ASN A 69 30.60 -3.49 8.10
N ASP A 70 30.63 -2.57 7.12
CA ASP A 70 31.85 -2.08 6.47
C ASP A 70 32.11 -0.59 6.76
N PRO A 71 32.36 -0.21 8.03
CA PRO A 71 32.76 1.15 8.39
C PRO A 71 34.03 1.61 7.67
N TRP A 72 34.87 0.67 7.26
CA TRP A 72 36.16 0.96 6.62
C TRP A 72 35.96 1.62 5.26
N VAL A 73 35.01 1.16 4.45
CA VAL A 73 34.70 1.79 3.15
C VAL A 73 34.16 3.21 3.36
N VAL A 74 33.29 3.42 4.35
CA VAL A 74 32.75 4.74 4.70
C VAL A 74 33.86 5.68 5.17
N GLU A 75 34.72 5.20 6.07
CA GLU A 75 35.87 5.95 6.60
C GLU A 75 36.86 6.30 5.49
N ARG A 76 37.14 5.37 4.58
CA ARG A 76 38.02 5.60 3.43
C ARG A 76 37.48 6.71 2.53
N VAL A 77 36.20 6.67 2.17
CA VAL A 77 35.58 7.72 1.34
C VAL A 77 35.58 9.07 2.08
N ALA A 78 35.26 9.07 3.38
CA ALA A 78 35.31 10.27 4.23
C ALA A 78 36.71 10.90 4.24
N ARG A 79 37.77 10.08 4.34
CA ARG A 79 39.17 10.53 4.37
C ARG A 79 39.71 10.95 3.01
N GLU A 80 39.50 10.14 1.98
CA GLU A 80 40.10 10.36 0.65
C GLU A 80 39.39 11.48 -0.12
N ARG A 81 38.06 11.50 -0.10
CA ARG A 81 37.28 12.44 -0.91
C ARG A 81 37.00 13.75 -0.18
N TYR A 82 36.76 13.68 1.12
CA TYR A 82 36.34 14.83 1.93
C TYR A 82 37.41 15.30 2.91
N GLY A 83 38.52 14.56 3.08
CA GLY A 83 39.60 14.95 3.98
C GLY A 83 39.21 14.95 5.46
N LEU A 84 38.11 14.27 5.81
CA LEU A 84 37.60 14.23 7.19
C LEU A 84 38.56 13.45 8.08
N ILE A 85 38.88 14.00 9.25
CA ILE A 85 39.67 13.34 10.30
C ILE A 85 38.86 13.30 11.60
N ARG A 86 39.13 12.33 12.48
CA ARG A 86 38.50 12.30 13.81
C ARG A 86 39.21 13.27 14.77
N ASP A 87 38.50 13.71 15.81
CA ASP A 87 39.07 14.52 16.88
C ASP A 87 40.25 13.81 17.54
N GLY A 88 41.39 14.52 17.62
CA GLY A 88 42.64 13.98 18.16
C GLY A 88 43.57 13.33 17.13
N GLU A 89 43.15 13.18 15.87
CA GLU A 89 44.03 12.71 14.78
C GLU A 89 44.86 13.86 14.18
N THR A 90 46.05 13.56 13.65
CA THR A 90 46.90 14.54 12.94
C THR A 90 46.94 14.21 11.46
N LEU A 91 46.47 15.15 10.61
CA LEU A 91 46.55 15.01 9.15
C LEU A 91 47.93 15.43 8.65
N VAL A 92 48.67 14.50 8.04
CA VAL A 92 49.94 14.80 7.36
C VAL A 92 49.68 14.95 5.87
N ARG A 93 49.90 16.15 5.32
CA ARG A 93 49.81 16.43 3.88
C ARG A 93 51.19 16.70 3.32
N PHE A 94 51.59 15.95 2.30
CA PHE A 94 52.81 16.23 1.55
C PHE A 94 52.49 17.31 0.50
N VAL A 95 53.14 18.47 0.62
CA VAL A 95 53.14 19.50 -0.41
C VAL A 95 54.48 19.44 -1.12
N HIS A 96 54.47 19.19 -2.43
CA HIS A 96 55.69 19.28 -3.22
C HIS A 96 56.00 20.76 -3.40
N THR A 97 57.07 21.25 -2.80
CA THR A 97 57.59 22.55 -3.17
C THR A 97 58.34 22.37 -4.49
N GLU A 98 57.89 23.03 -5.55
CA GLU A 98 58.74 23.25 -6.71
C GLU A 98 59.76 24.32 -6.32
N ARG A 99 61.04 24.04 -6.56
CA ARG A 99 62.16 24.95 -6.36
C ARG A 99 62.54 25.57 -7.68
#